data_AF-A0A3P7N825-F1
#
_entry.id   AF-A0A3P7N825-F1
#
_cell.length_a   1.000
_cell.length_b   1.000
_cell.length_c   1.000
_cell.angle_alpha   90.00
_cell.angle_beta   90.00
_cell.angle_gamma   90.00
#
_symmetry.space_group_name_H-M   'P 1'
#
loop_
_entity.id
_entity.type
_entity.pdbx_description
1 polymer ?
#
loop_
_entity_poly.entity_id
_entity_poly.type
_entity_poly.pdbx_seq_one_letter_code
_entity_poly.pdbx_strand_id
1 'polypeptide(L)'
;HTQSWGKGYPHILTQCFKDGKPTGEFGPVDPSRNSTYDFMRALFNEVTSMFPENYLHLGGDEVDFACWQSNPNVTTFMEQMKFGQDYKKLESYYIARLLSTLQSLPSSERRLRPVVWQEVFDNAPEVSKDVTVHVWIDSHWDTELRKITAAGHEAVFSACWYLNVIGYGEDWPKYYTCDPGTFTGKSKMHDTNYQEKQKRLSSYNPHCASP
;
A
#
# COMPACT_ATOMS: atom_id res chain seq x y z
N HIS A 1 -0.08 -5.93 -8.25
CA HIS A 1 -1.14 -6.94 -7.99
C HIS A 1 -2.43 -6.76 -8.82
N THR A 2 -2.39 -6.76 -10.15
CA THR A 2 -3.59 -6.52 -11.00
C THR A 2 -3.73 -7.45 -12.21
N GLN A 3 -2.95 -8.54 -12.28
CA GLN A 3 -2.91 -9.41 -13.46
C GLN A 3 -4.29 -9.97 -13.87
N SER A 4 -5.16 -10.28 -12.90
CA SER A 4 -6.50 -10.79 -13.18
C SER A 4 -7.39 -9.78 -13.91
N TRP A 5 -7.15 -8.48 -13.75
CA TRP A 5 -7.97 -7.41 -14.33
C TRP A 5 -7.82 -7.38 -15.85
N GLY A 6 -6.61 -7.69 -16.34
CA GLY A 6 -6.33 -7.77 -17.77
C GLY A 6 -7.08 -8.88 -18.51
N LYS A 7 -7.68 -9.85 -17.79
CA LYS A 7 -8.55 -10.87 -18.39
C LYS A 7 -9.94 -10.34 -18.71
N GLY A 8 -10.46 -9.44 -17.87
CA GLY A 8 -11.81 -8.87 -18.02
C GLY A 8 -11.85 -7.55 -18.77
N TYR A 9 -10.78 -6.74 -18.68
CA TYR A 9 -10.67 -5.47 -19.37
C TYR A 9 -9.40 -5.42 -20.23
N PRO A 10 -9.50 -5.78 -21.51
CA PRO A 10 -8.35 -5.72 -22.42
C PRO A 10 -7.73 -4.31 -22.39
N HIS A 11 -6.39 -4.26 -22.43
CA HIS A 11 -5.60 -3.02 -22.49
C HIS A 11 -5.48 -2.19 -21.19
N ILE A 12 -5.97 -2.68 -20.05
CA ILE A 12 -5.73 -2.00 -18.76
C ILE A 12 -4.30 -2.20 -18.24
N LEU A 13 -3.67 -3.33 -18.59
CA LEU A 13 -2.32 -3.66 -18.16
C LEU A 13 -1.29 -3.26 -19.22
N THR A 14 -0.10 -2.87 -18.78
CA THR A 14 1.02 -2.60 -19.67
C THR A 14 1.51 -3.89 -20.31
N GLN A 15 1.64 -3.90 -21.62
CA GLN A 15 2.29 -4.98 -22.35
C GLN A 15 3.82 -4.87 -22.20
N CYS A 16 4.49 -5.96 -21.84
CA CYS A 16 5.94 -5.95 -21.68
C CYS A 16 6.66 -6.20 -23.02
N PHE A 17 7.86 -5.65 -23.15
CA PHE A 17 8.68 -5.74 -24.35
C PHE A 17 10.06 -6.31 -24.04
N LYS A 18 10.65 -6.97 -25.04
CA LYS A 18 12.04 -7.40 -25.03
C LYS A 18 12.59 -7.28 -26.45
N ASP A 19 13.76 -6.66 -26.60
CA ASP A 19 14.41 -6.45 -27.89
C ASP A 19 13.48 -5.80 -28.95
N GLY A 20 12.67 -4.82 -28.51
CA GLY A 20 11.73 -4.08 -29.34
C GLY A 20 10.46 -4.84 -29.74
N LYS A 21 10.23 -6.04 -29.21
CA LYS A 21 9.05 -6.87 -29.51
C LYS A 21 8.20 -7.14 -28.27
N PRO A 22 6.87 -7.20 -28.39
CA PRO A 22 6.02 -7.64 -27.29
C PRO A 22 6.34 -9.07 -26.85
N THR A 23 6.44 -9.32 -25.55
CA THR A 23 6.71 -10.66 -25.00
C THR A 23 5.44 -11.51 -24.90
N GLY A 24 4.26 -10.88 -24.95
CA GLY A 24 2.97 -11.52 -24.62
C GLY A 24 2.64 -11.50 -23.13
N GLU A 25 3.58 -11.04 -22.29
CA GLU A 25 3.38 -10.85 -20.86
C GLU A 25 2.86 -9.44 -20.55
N PHE A 26 2.22 -9.31 -19.39
CA PHE A 26 1.63 -8.06 -18.92
C PHE A 26 2.11 -7.74 -17.50
N GLY A 27 2.42 -6.47 -17.29
CA GLY A 27 2.88 -5.94 -16.01
C GLY A 27 1.78 -5.22 -15.23
N PRO A 28 2.13 -4.16 -14.47
CA PRO A 28 1.16 -3.33 -13.76
C PRO A 28 0.16 -2.66 -14.71
N VAL A 29 -0.86 -2.02 -14.11
CA VAL A 29 -1.79 -1.14 -14.84
C VAL A 29 -1.01 -0.10 -15.63
N ASP A 30 -1.47 0.24 -16.84
CA ASP A 30 -0.83 1.25 -17.69
C ASP A 30 -1.30 2.66 -17.30
N PRO A 31 -0.45 3.48 -16.66
CA PRO A 31 -0.83 4.81 -16.18
C PRO A 31 -0.76 5.87 -17.27
N SER A 32 -0.22 5.55 -18.45
CA SER A 32 -0.07 6.48 -19.58
C SER A 32 -1.35 6.69 -20.38
N ARG A 33 -2.39 5.88 -20.10
CA ARG A 33 -3.62 5.83 -20.91
C ARG A 33 -4.81 6.45 -20.19
N ASN A 34 -5.54 7.32 -20.88
CA ASN A 34 -6.78 7.90 -20.34
C ASN A 34 -7.85 6.84 -20.04
N SER A 35 -7.95 5.80 -20.88
CA SER A 35 -8.88 4.67 -20.70
C SER A 35 -8.73 3.97 -19.35
N THR A 36 -7.51 3.98 -18.77
CA THR A 36 -7.27 3.44 -17.43
C THR A 36 -8.05 4.23 -16.39
N TYR A 37 -8.03 5.56 -16.45
CA TYR A 37 -8.72 6.42 -15.48
C TYR A 37 -10.24 6.41 -15.67
N ASP A 38 -10.73 6.22 -16.90
CA ASP A 38 -12.16 6.01 -17.17
C ASP A 38 -12.66 4.73 -16.51
N PHE A 39 -11.90 3.63 -16.66
CA PHE A 39 -12.18 2.37 -15.98
C PHE A 39 -12.17 2.53 -14.45
N MET A 40 -11.12 3.15 -13.90
CA MET A 40 -10.99 3.35 -12.45
C MET A 40 -12.11 4.21 -11.88
N ARG A 41 -12.56 5.24 -12.61
CA ARG A 41 -13.72 6.05 -12.23
C ARG A 41 -14.99 5.20 -12.13
N ALA A 42 -15.27 4.38 -13.15
CA ALA A 42 -16.44 3.52 -13.14
C ALA A 42 -16.39 2.50 -11.98
N LEU A 43 -15.24 1.84 -11.80
CA LEU A 43 -15.02 0.88 -10.71
C LEU A 43 -15.20 1.53 -9.34
N PHE A 44 -14.52 2.66 -9.09
CA PHE A 44 -14.64 3.34 -7.80
C PHE A 44 -16.04 3.88 -7.56
N ASN A 45 -16.74 4.34 -8.59
CA ASN A 45 -18.14 4.76 -8.44
C ASN A 45 -19.03 3.61 -7.96
N GLU A 46 -18.88 2.42 -8.54
CA GLU A 46 -19.62 1.22 -8.12
C GLU A 46 -19.22 0.81 -6.69
N VAL A 47 -17.92 0.63 -6.42
CA VAL A 47 -17.41 0.23 -5.11
C VAL A 47 -17.88 1.20 -4.02
N THR A 48 -17.72 2.51 -4.22
CA THR A 48 -18.12 3.50 -3.22
C THR A 48 -19.64 3.60 -3.05
N SER A 49 -20.43 3.25 -4.06
CA SER A 49 -21.88 3.13 -3.92
C SER A 49 -22.32 1.92 -3.10
N MET A 50 -21.57 0.82 -3.15
CA MET A 50 -21.90 -0.43 -2.44
C MET A 50 -21.42 -0.44 -0.99
N PHE A 51 -20.22 0.07 -0.74
CA PHE A 51 -19.61 0.07 0.59
C PHE A 51 -19.89 1.40 1.30
N PRO A 52 -20.58 1.43 2.45
CA PRO A 52 -20.94 2.66 3.15
C PRO A 52 -19.76 3.34 3.86
N GLU A 53 -18.63 2.64 4.02
CA GLU A 53 -17.49 3.10 4.79
C GLU A 53 -16.82 4.34 4.20
N ASN A 54 -16.23 5.14 5.09
CA ASN A 54 -15.47 6.33 4.71
C ASN A 54 -14.04 6.00 4.27
N TYR A 55 -13.58 4.76 4.41
CA TYR A 55 -12.22 4.36 4.04
C TYR A 55 -12.25 3.42 2.84
N LEU A 56 -11.29 3.61 1.93
CA LEU A 56 -11.06 2.71 0.81
C LEU A 56 -9.57 2.45 0.66
N HIS A 57 -9.17 1.18 0.75
CA HIS A 57 -7.77 0.80 0.57
C HIS A 57 -7.46 0.71 -0.93
N LEU A 58 -6.53 1.53 -1.41
CA LEU A 58 -6.13 1.59 -2.83
C LEU A 58 -4.95 0.67 -3.16
N GLY A 59 -4.29 0.13 -2.14
CA GLY A 59 -3.10 -0.68 -2.31
C GLY A 59 -1.90 0.21 -2.57
N GLY A 60 -1.21 -0.03 -3.69
CA GLY A 60 0.02 0.69 -4.07
C GLY A 60 1.29 0.04 -3.55
N ASP A 61 1.27 -1.29 -3.36
CA ASP A 61 2.39 -2.11 -2.93
C ASP A 61 3.09 -2.82 -4.09
N GLU A 62 4.40 -3.08 -3.90
CA GLU A 62 5.23 -3.97 -4.72
C GLU A 62 5.12 -3.75 -6.24
N VAL A 63 5.04 -2.49 -6.68
CA VAL A 63 4.95 -2.19 -8.10
C VAL A 63 6.30 -2.42 -8.78
N ASP A 64 6.36 -3.44 -9.63
CA ASP A 64 7.53 -3.69 -10.49
C ASP A 64 7.52 -2.79 -11.74
N PHE A 65 8.51 -1.90 -11.82
CA PHE A 65 8.66 -0.94 -12.91
C PHE A 65 9.27 -1.53 -14.19
N ALA A 66 9.81 -2.75 -14.17
CA ALA A 66 10.53 -3.33 -15.31
C ALA A 66 9.67 -3.38 -16.59
N CYS A 67 8.40 -3.76 -16.46
CA CYS A 67 7.50 -3.81 -17.61
C CYS A 67 7.20 -2.40 -18.18
N TRP A 68 7.00 -1.40 -17.31
CA TRP A 68 6.87 0.00 -17.72
C TRP A 68 8.12 0.50 -18.45
N GLN A 69 9.30 0.20 -17.91
CA GLN A 69 10.59 0.53 -18.52
C GLN A 69 10.77 -0.08 -19.91
N SER A 70 10.26 -1.29 -20.10
CA SER A 70 10.36 -1.97 -21.40
C SER A 70 9.44 -1.37 -22.47
N ASN A 71 8.31 -0.77 -22.08
CA ASN A 71 7.24 -0.41 -23.00
C ASN A 71 7.46 0.95 -23.69
N PRO A 72 7.55 1.01 -25.04
CA PRO A 72 7.82 2.25 -25.77
C PRO A 72 6.78 3.38 -25.59
N ASN A 73 5.51 3.03 -25.38
CA ASN A 73 4.46 4.03 -25.17
C ASN A 73 4.60 4.66 -23.78
N VAL A 74 4.91 3.83 -22.78
CA VAL A 74 5.14 4.30 -21.41
C VAL A 74 6.40 5.16 -21.33
N THR A 75 7.50 4.75 -21.98
CA THR A 75 8.73 5.57 -22.03
C THR A 75 8.51 6.90 -22.76
N THR A 76 7.73 6.92 -23.85
CA THR A 76 7.34 8.16 -24.53
C THR A 76 6.52 9.07 -23.60
N PHE A 77 5.61 8.50 -22.82
CA PHE A 77 4.83 9.25 -21.83
C PHE A 77 5.73 9.82 -20.71
N MET A 78 6.73 9.06 -20.25
CA MET A 78 7.71 9.53 -19.27
C MET A 78 8.48 10.76 -19.75
N GLU A 79 8.84 10.79 -21.04
CA GLU A 79 9.50 11.95 -21.67
C GLU A 79 8.57 13.17 -21.73
N GLN A 80 7.32 12.98 -22.15
CA GLN A 80 6.31 14.04 -22.22
C GLN A 80 6.04 14.67 -20.85
N MET A 81 5.98 13.84 -19.81
CA MET A 81 5.77 14.27 -18.43
C MET A 81 7.05 14.79 -17.75
N LYS A 82 8.22 14.70 -18.42
CA LYS A 82 9.53 15.08 -17.89
C LYS A 82 9.91 14.31 -16.61
N PHE A 83 9.48 13.05 -16.50
CA PHE A 83 9.85 12.18 -15.39
C PHE A 83 11.23 11.54 -15.57
N GLY A 84 11.76 11.54 -16.80
CA GLY A 84 13.06 10.93 -17.09
C GLY A 84 13.00 9.41 -16.94
N GLN A 85 13.94 8.83 -16.19
CA GLN A 85 13.99 7.39 -15.90
C GLN A 85 13.44 7.04 -14.50
N ASP A 86 12.80 7.99 -13.83
CA ASP A 86 12.30 7.83 -12.47
C ASP A 86 10.85 7.35 -12.47
N TYR A 87 10.65 6.04 -12.59
CA TYR A 87 9.32 5.41 -12.65
C TYR A 87 8.51 5.51 -11.36
N LYS A 88 9.16 5.89 -10.24
CA LYS A 88 8.44 6.23 -9.02
C LYS A 88 7.53 7.44 -9.26
N LYS A 89 8.00 8.45 -10.00
CA LYS A 89 7.15 9.60 -10.38
C LYS A 89 5.95 9.20 -11.24
N LEU A 90 6.07 8.16 -12.06
CA LEU A 90 4.96 7.63 -12.83
C LEU A 90 3.92 6.96 -11.94
N GLU A 91 4.36 6.18 -10.96
CA GLU A 91 3.50 5.62 -9.92
C GLU A 91 2.82 6.74 -9.11
N SER A 92 3.59 7.75 -8.66
CA SER A 92 3.05 8.91 -7.94
C SER A 92 2.00 9.66 -8.76
N TYR A 93 2.24 9.82 -10.07
CA TYR A 93 1.27 10.40 -10.99
C TYR A 93 -0.02 9.57 -11.07
N TYR A 94 0.12 8.25 -11.21
CA TYR A 94 -1.01 7.33 -11.25
C TYR A 94 -1.84 7.41 -9.96
N ILE A 95 -1.20 7.29 -8.80
CA ILE A 95 -1.87 7.36 -7.50
C ILE A 95 -2.54 8.72 -7.31
N ALA A 96 -1.87 9.84 -7.62
CA ALA A 96 -2.46 11.17 -7.52
C ALA A 96 -3.73 11.32 -8.38
N ARG A 97 -3.73 10.73 -9.59
CA ARG A 97 -4.90 10.69 -10.47
C ARG A 97 -6.03 9.82 -9.90
N LEU A 98 -5.73 8.70 -9.24
CA LEU A 98 -6.74 7.90 -8.53
C LEU A 98 -7.36 8.67 -7.36
N LEU A 99 -6.54 9.33 -6.55
CA LEU A 99 -7.00 10.16 -5.42
C LEU A 99 -7.93 11.28 -5.91
N SER A 100 -7.54 11.99 -6.98
CA SER A 100 -8.37 13.01 -7.61
C SER A 100 -9.67 12.43 -8.17
N THR A 101 -9.62 11.23 -8.76
CA THR A 101 -10.80 10.55 -9.28
C THR A 101 -11.80 10.28 -8.15
N LEU A 102 -11.35 9.71 -7.03
CA LEU A 102 -12.18 9.43 -5.86
C LEU A 102 -12.84 10.69 -5.29
N GLN A 103 -12.08 11.79 -5.18
CA GLN A 103 -12.59 13.07 -4.68
C GLN A 103 -13.65 13.70 -5.62
N SER A 104 -13.67 13.31 -6.91
CA SER A 104 -14.60 13.83 -7.90
C SER A 104 -15.88 13.01 -8.08
N LEU A 105 -16.06 11.92 -7.32
CA LEU A 105 -17.20 11.04 -7.49
C LEU A 105 -18.51 11.68 -6.96
N PRO A 106 -19.66 11.48 -7.65
CA PRO A 106 -20.92 12.16 -7.30
C PRO A 106 -21.46 11.84 -5.91
N SER A 107 -21.16 10.65 -5.41
CA SER A 107 -21.63 10.09 -4.14
C SER A 107 -20.94 10.69 -2.90
N SER A 108 -20.10 11.72 -3.06
CA SER A 108 -19.25 12.26 -1.99
C SER A 108 -19.96 13.21 -1.02
N GLU A 109 -21.21 12.94 -0.62
CA GLU A 109 -21.75 13.55 0.62
C GLU A 109 -20.88 13.16 1.83
N ARG A 110 -20.18 12.03 1.72
CA ARG A 110 -19.15 11.58 2.66
C ARG A 110 -17.74 11.85 2.15
N ARG A 111 -16.85 12.24 3.08
CA ARG A 111 -15.42 12.42 2.80
C ARG A 111 -14.72 11.06 2.82
N LEU A 112 -14.48 10.50 1.63
CA LEU A 112 -13.66 9.29 1.48
C LEU A 112 -12.20 9.57 1.87
N ARG A 113 -11.63 8.67 2.65
CA ARG A 113 -10.26 8.67 3.14
C ARG A 113 -9.51 7.47 2.54
N PRO A 114 -8.64 7.72 1.56
CA PRO A 114 -7.85 6.66 0.95
C PRO A 114 -6.85 6.07 1.96
N VAL A 115 -6.74 4.74 1.97
CA VAL A 115 -5.66 4.03 2.66
C VAL A 115 -4.71 3.46 1.61
N VAL A 116 -3.41 3.63 1.80
CA VAL A 116 -2.38 3.12 0.88
C VAL A 116 -1.32 2.36 1.64
N TRP A 117 -0.63 1.44 0.97
CA TRP A 117 0.58 0.85 1.52
C TRP A 117 1.72 1.87 1.55
N GLN A 118 2.73 1.61 2.39
CA GLN A 118 3.81 2.55 2.69
C GLN A 118 4.60 3.00 1.45
N GLU A 119 4.71 2.18 0.41
CA GLU A 119 5.48 2.52 -0.79
C GLU A 119 4.98 3.77 -1.49
N VAL A 120 3.66 4.06 -1.43
CA VAL A 120 3.09 5.30 -1.96
C VAL A 120 3.69 6.53 -1.27
N PHE A 121 3.89 6.47 0.04
CA PHE A 121 4.55 7.53 0.80
C PHE A 121 6.07 7.53 0.55
N ASP A 122 6.71 6.36 0.48
CA ASP A 122 8.14 6.23 0.22
C ASP A 122 8.54 6.80 -1.16
N ASN A 123 7.67 6.66 -2.16
CA ASN A 123 7.88 7.13 -3.52
C ASN A 123 7.37 8.56 -3.75
N ALA A 124 6.46 9.07 -2.92
CA ALA A 124 5.93 10.44 -2.96
C ALA A 124 5.59 10.99 -1.57
N PRO A 125 6.58 11.50 -0.82
CA PRO A 125 6.35 12.07 0.51
C PRO A 125 5.38 13.27 0.53
N GLU A 126 5.20 13.93 -0.62
CA GLU A 126 4.24 15.03 -0.83
C GLU A 126 2.80 14.58 -1.15
N VAL A 127 2.48 13.29 -1.05
CA VAL A 127 1.12 12.77 -1.21
C VAL A 127 0.14 13.49 -0.28
N SER A 128 -1.13 13.61 -0.69
CA SER A 128 -2.16 14.33 0.07
C SER A 128 -2.24 13.87 1.53
N LYS A 129 -2.29 14.84 2.47
CA LYS A 129 -2.46 14.58 3.91
C LYS A 129 -3.77 13.87 4.27
N ASP A 130 -4.72 13.81 3.34
CA ASP A 130 -5.96 13.07 3.51
C ASP A 130 -5.77 11.55 3.43
N VAL A 131 -4.60 11.09 2.97
CA VAL A 131 -4.25 9.68 2.85
C VAL A 131 -3.76 9.14 4.19
N THR A 132 -4.33 8.00 4.60
CA THR A 132 -3.84 7.17 5.70
C THR A 132 -2.81 6.17 5.14
N VAL A 133 -1.64 6.07 5.76
CA VAL A 133 -0.55 5.20 5.28
C VAL A 133 -0.48 3.93 6.12
N HIS A 134 -0.38 2.77 5.47
CA HIS A 134 -0.34 1.46 6.11
C HIS A 134 1.08 0.88 6.05
N VAL A 135 1.73 0.79 7.21
CA VAL A 135 3.09 0.26 7.38
C VAL A 135 3.05 -1.26 7.54
N TRP A 136 3.73 -1.96 6.64
CA TRP A 136 3.67 -3.43 6.52
C TRP A 136 5.04 -4.09 6.37
N ILE A 137 6.08 -3.35 6.03
CA ILE A 137 7.44 -3.88 5.90
C ILE A 137 8.08 -3.94 7.30
N ASP A 138 8.44 -5.14 7.75
CA ASP A 138 8.99 -5.38 9.10
C ASP A 138 10.36 -4.70 9.31
N SER A 139 11.14 -4.52 8.24
CA SER A 139 12.43 -3.84 8.34
C SER A 139 12.24 -2.35 8.65
N HIS A 140 12.79 -1.90 9.78
CA HIS A 140 12.81 -0.49 10.20
C HIS A 140 11.43 0.19 10.31
N TRP A 141 10.39 -0.59 10.63
CA TRP A 141 9.01 -0.10 10.73
C TRP A 141 8.85 1.08 11.71
N ASP A 142 9.68 1.16 12.75
CA ASP A 142 9.64 2.22 13.77
C ASP A 142 10.06 3.57 13.20
N THR A 143 11.08 3.55 12.33
CA THR A 143 11.58 4.73 11.63
C THR A 143 10.57 5.17 10.58
N GLU A 144 9.90 4.21 9.94
CA GLU A 144 8.88 4.48 8.94
C GLU A 144 7.63 5.13 9.57
N LEU A 145 7.09 4.56 10.65
CA LEU A 145 6.01 5.18 11.42
C LEU A 145 6.37 6.61 11.87
N ARG A 146 7.61 6.84 12.29
CA ARG A 146 8.08 8.17 12.71
C ARG A 146 8.08 9.16 11.54
N LYS A 147 8.52 8.78 10.35
CA LYS A 147 8.48 9.65 9.16
C LYS A 147 7.05 10.00 8.76
N ILE A 148 6.19 8.97 8.65
CA ILE A 148 4.78 9.12 8.23
C ILE A 148 4.02 10.04 9.18
N THR A 149 4.12 9.78 10.49
CA THR A 149 3.44 10.60 11.50
C THR A 149 4.03 12.00 11.62
N ALA A 150 5.35 12.17 11.46
CA ALA A 150 5.99 13.49 11.44
C ALA A 150 5.57 14.33 10.21
N ALA A 151 5.30 13.68 9.07
CA ALA A 151 4.73 14.33 7.89
C ALA A 151 3.24 14.71 8.07
N GLY A 152 2.59 14.23 9.13
CA GLY A 152 1.22 14.56 9.51
C GLY A 152 0.15 13.62 8.96
N HIS A 153 0.54 12.43 8.50
CA HIS A 153 -0.39 11.39 8.07
C HIS A 153 -0.88 10.55 9.25
N GLU A 154 -2.10 10.05 9.13
CA GLU A 154 -2.55 8.92 9.94
C GLU A 154 -1.83 7.65 9.49
N ALA A 155 -1.48 6.78 10.45
CA ALA A 155 -0.81 5.52 10.17
C ALA A 155 -1.63 4.31 10.66
N VAL A 156 -1.69 3.27 9.83
CA VAL A 156 -2.12 1.92 10.21
C VAL A 156 -0.87 1.03 10.22
N PHE A 157 -0.82 0.03 11.09
CA PHE A 157 0.35 -0.80 11.29
C PHE A 157 0.01 -2.29 11.27
N SER A 158 0.78 -3.07 10.49
CA SER A 158 0.67 -4.53 10.40
C SER A 158 2.02 -5.25 10.28
N ALA A 159 3.14 -4.52 10.26
CA ALA A 159 4.45 -5.03 9.84
C ALA A 159 4.94 -6.29 10.58
N CYS A 160 4.76 -6.34 11.90
CA CYS A 160 5.14 -7.50 12.71
C CYS A 160 4.03 -8.56 12.85
N TRP A 161 2.85 -8.34 12.24
CA TRP A 161 1.63 -9.15 12.37
C TRP A 161 1.27 -9.89 11.07
N TYR A 162 2.27 -10.29 10.30
CA TYR A 162 2.11 -11.16 9.12
C TYR A 162 1.80 -12.60 9.53
N LEU A 163 0.52 -12.89 9.78
CA LEU A 163 0.03 -14.21 10.21
C LEU A 163 0.14 -15.30 9.13
N ASN A 164 0.31 -14.91 7.86
CA ASN A 164 0.58 -15.83 6.77
C ASN A 164 2.01 -16.40 6.81
N VAL A 165 2.94 -15.73 7.50
CA VAL A 165 4.31 -16.20 7.70
C VAL A 165 4.34 -17.10 8.93
N ILE A 166 4.16 -18.40 8.70
CA ILE A 166 4.10 -19.41 9.75
C ILE A 166 5.49 -19.73 10.32
N GLY A 167 5.53 -19.96 11.64
CA GLY A 167 6.70 -20.50 12.33
C GLY A 167 6.40 -21.88 12.92
N TYR A 168 7.44 -22.67 13.20
CA TYR A 168 7.26 -23.88 14.02
C TYR A 168 7.10 -23.50 15.49
N GLY A 169 6.16 -24.16 16.18
CA GLY A 169 5.89 -23.92 17.60
C GLY A 169 4.87 -22.80 17.83
N GLU A 170 4.96 -22.16 18.99
CA GLU A 170 4.04 -21.10 19.41
C GLU A 170 4.52 -19.74 18.93
N ASP A 171 3.92 -19.24 17.86
CA ASP A 171 4.29 -17.95 17.25
C ASP A 171 3.51 -16.75 17.84
N TRP A 172 2.37 -16.99 18.50
CA TRP A 172 1.56 -15.94 19.11
C TRP A 172 2.30 -14.98 20.05
N PRO A 173 3.33 -15.38 20.84
CA PRO A 173 4.07 -14.45 21.70
C PRO A 173 4.81 -13.38 20.89
N LYS A 174 5.26 -13.69 19.66
CA LYS A 174 5.88 -12.72 18.75
C LYS A 174 4.91 -11.59 18.42
N TYR A 175 3.67 -11.93 18.06
CA TYR A 175 2.64 -10.96 17.71
C TYR A 175 2.20 -10.14 18.94
N TYR A 176 2.07 -10.79 20.09
CA TYR A 176 1.63 -10.16 21.34
C TYR A 176 2.64 -9.18 21.93
N THR A 177 3.95 -9.47 21.77
CA THR A 177 5.04 -8.60 22.26
C THR A 177 5.34 -7.41 21.35
N CYS A 178 4.86 -7.45 20.11
CA CYS A 178 5.00 -6.32 19.21
C CYS A 178 4.14 -5.14 19.67
N ASP A 179 4.80 -4.01 19.93
CA ASP A 179 4.17 -2.77 20.37
C ASP A 179 4.57 -1.63 19.42
N PRO A 180 3.70 -1.28 18.45
CA PRO A 180 4.00 -0.20 17.53
C PRO A 180 4.22 1.13 18.25
N GLY A 181 3.58 1.39 19.40
CA GLY A 181 3.68 2.68 20.12
C GLY A 181 5.11 3.06 20.56
N THR A 182 6.02 2.10 20.58
CA THR A 182 7.44 2.32 20.87
C THR A 182 8.17 3.19 19.84
N PHE A 183 7.60 3.41 18.64
CA PHE A 183 8.20 4.25 17.58
C PHE A 183 8.46 5.71 18.02
N THR A 184 7.68 6.20 18.99
CA THR A 184 7.73 7.58 19.51
C THR A 184 8.94 7.85 20.41
N GLY A 185 9.70 6.83 20.79
CA GLY A 185 10.81 6.96 21.73
C GLY A 185 10.40 7.25 23.18
N LYS A 186 9.10 7.36 23.47
CA LYS A 186 8.60 7.38 24.85
C LYS A 186 8.74 5.96 25.41
N SER A 187 9.40 5.85 26.56
CA SER A 187 9.69 4.57 27.19
C SER A 187 8.40 3.76 27.41
N LYS A 188 8.54 2.43 27.34
CA LYS A 188 7.53 1.38 27.66
C LYS A 188 6.83 1.56 29.02
N MET A 189 7.18 2.57 29.82
CA MET A 189 6.62 2.90 31.12
C MET A 189 5.28 3.66 31.06
N HIS A 190 4.87 4.20 29.91
CA HIS A 190 3.58 4.91 29.79
C HIS A 190 2.41 4.04 29.30
N ASP A 191 2.68 2.81 28.86
CA ASP A 191 1.61 1.84 28.60
C ASP A 191 1.24 1.15 29.92
N THR A 192 0.10 1.53 30.48
CA THR A 192 -0.46 0.94 31.71
C THR A 192 -0.64 -0.57 31.61
N ASN A 193 -0.68 -1.14 30.39
CA ASN A 193 -0.72 -2.57 30.15
C ASN A 193 0.66 -3.23 29.94
N TYR A 194 1.77 -2.49 29.85
CA TYR A 194 3.08 -3.10 29.57
C TYR A 194 3.50 -4.10 30.66
N GLN A 195 3.37 -3.72 31.93
CA GLN A 195 3.68 -4.60 33.07
C GLN A 195 2.73 -5.81 33.14
N GLU A 196 1.47 -5.62 32.74
CA GLU A 196 0.48 -6.70 32.70
C GLU A 196 0.73 -7.67 31.53
N LYS A 197 1.12 -7.16 30.36
CA LYS A 197 1.60 -7.95 29.22
C LYS A 197 2.80 -8.80 29.62
N GLN A 198 3.80 -8.22 30.30
CA GLN A 198 4.98 -8.95 30.78
C GLN A 198 4.60 -10.03 31.79
N LYS A 199 3.68 -9.77 32.72
CA LYS A 199 3.16 -10.78 33.67
C LYS A 199 2.43 -11.93 32.97
N ARG A 200 1.63 -11.66 31.94
CA ARG A 200 0.93 -12.71 31.17
C ARG A 200 1.91 -13.56 30.35
N LEU A 201 2.96 -12.94 29.80
CA LEU A 201 4.03 -13.66 29.10
C LEU A 201 4.88 -14.50 30.04
N SER A 202 5.22 -13.98 31.23
CA SER A 202 6.06 -14.71 32.20
C SER A 202 5.32 -15.83 32.94
N SER A 203 3.99 -15.78 32.98
CA SER A 203 3.14 -16.86 33.52
C SER A 203 2.79 -17.93 32.49
N TYR A 204 3.19 -17.74 31.23
CA TYR A 204 2.95 -18.69 30.16
C TYR A 204 3.96 -19.85 30.20
N ASN A 205 3.46 -21.09 30.24
CA ASN A 205 4.28 -22.30 30.22
C ASN A 205 4.09 -23.06 28.88
N PRO A 206 5.07 -23.01 27.96
CA PRO A 206 4.96 -23.62 26.63
C PRO A 206 4.96 -25.17 26.66
N HIS A 207 5.22 -25.80 27.81
CA HIS A 207 5.29 -27.26 27.95
C HIS A 207 3.94 -27.95 28.26
N CYS A 208 2.85 -27.21 28.39
CA CYS A 208 1.52 -27.80 28.65
C CYS A 208 0.72 -28.15 27.37
N ALA A 209 1.29 -27.94 26.17
CA ALA A 209 0.58 -28.07 24.90
C ALA A 209 1.11 -29.21 23.97
N SER A 210 1.68 -30.28 24.53
CA SER A 210 1.92 -31.53 23.79
C SER A 210 0.97 -32.63 24.27
N PRO A 211 0.28 -33.37 23.37
CA PRO A 211 -0.35 -34.64 23.71
C PRO A 211 0.69 -35.69 24.11
#